data_AF-A0A7Y8QBG3-F1
#
_entry.id   AF-A0A7Y8QBG3-F1
#
_cell.length_a   1.000
_cell.length_b   1.000
_cell.length_c   1.000
_cell.angle_alpha   90.00
_cell.angle_beta   90.00
_cell.angle_gamma   90.00
#
_symmetry.space_group_name_H-M   'P 1'
#
loop_
_entity.id
_entity.type
_entity.pdbx_description
1 polymer ?
#
loop_
_entity_poly.entity_id
_entity_poly.type
_entity_poly.pdbx_seq_one_letter_code
_entity_poly.pdbx_strand_id
1 'polypeptide(L)'
;MKKLIIGLAVAACSHSLFAACPSQTKTIFMCTTTNNKVIQVCDAGNTISYSFGKANATPELAITVPRNKVTTYQWQGIGRYENYAINIPNGKTIYRVNESLDKMSQQYTAGVEVSNNDKLLATVECAANKKITSKIQGIKLRPEM
;
A
#
# COMPACT_ATOMS: atom_id res chain seq x y z
N MET A 1 7.59 -60.46 9.01
CA MET A 1 8.10 -59.13 9.40
C MET A 1 8.16 -58.24 8.16
N LYS A 2 7.10 -57.48 7.87
CA LYS A 2 7.05 -56.57 6.71
C LYS A 2 7.48 -55.18 7.18
N LYS A 3 8.66 -54.73 6.74
CA LYS A 3 9.16 -53.38 7.01
C LYS A 3 8.38 -52.40 6.12
N LEU A 4 7.55 -51.56 6.71
CA LEU A 4 6.96 -50.40 6.05
C LEU A 4 7.99 -49.27 6.06
N ILE A 5 8.49 -48.91 4.89
CA ILE A 5 9.28 -47.69 4.68
C ILE A 5 8.26 -46.57 4.46
N ILE A 6 8.09 -45.71 5.46
CA ILE A 6 7.30 -44.48 5.37
C ILE A 6 8.24 -43.40 4.82
N GLY A 7 8.14 -43.14 3.51
CA GLY A 7 8.83 -42.03 2.87
C GLY A 7 8.18 -40.70 3.25
N LEU A 8 8.96 -39.81 3.85
CA LEU A 8 8.57 -38.46 4.24
C LEU A 8 8.41 -37.59 2.98
N ALA A 9 7.17 -37.24 2.63
CA ALA A 9 6.88 -36.30 1.55
C ALA A 9 7.24 -34.87 2.00
N VAL A 10 8.32 -34.32 1.46
CA VAL A 10 8.67 -32.90 1.62
C VAL A 10 7.76 -32.09 0.71
N ALA A 11 6.68 -31.53 1.28
CA ALA A 11 5.83 -30.57 0.60
C ALA A 11 6.51 -29.18 0.59
N ALA A 12 7.30 -28.90 -0.44
CA ALA A 12 7.80 -27.55 -0.70
C ALA A 12 6.69 -26.69 -1.32
N CYS A 13 5.89 -26.04 -0.48
CA CYS A 13 4.93 -25.03 -0.93
C CYS A 13 5.65 -23.68 -1.18
N SER A 14 6.34 -23.56 -2.32
CA SER A 14 6.84 -22.27 -2.81
C SER A 14 5.75 -21.55 -3.61
N HIS A 15 4.72 -21.05 -2.94
CA HIS A 15 3.72 -20.19 -3.59
C HIS A 15 3.94 -18.73 -3.18
N SER A 16 4.91 -18.08 -3.80
CA SER A 16 4.91 -16.60 -3.83
C SER A 16 4.02 -16.12 -4.97
N LEU A 17 2.73 -16.49 -4.90
CA LEU A 17 1.68 -15.79 -5.61
C LEU A 17 1.38 -14.55 -4.78
N PHE A 18 2.13 -13.46 -5.00
CA PHE A 18 1.79 -12.16 -4.44
C PHE A 18 0.56 -11.61 -5.18
N ALA A 19 -0.58 -12.20 -4.83
CA ALA A 19 -1.91 -11.63 -5.01
C ALA A 19 -2.15 -10.56 -3.93
N ALA A 20 -3.40 -10.10 -3.84
CA ALA A 20 -3.90 -9.15 -2.86
C ALA A 20 -3.31 -9.33 -1.45
N CYS A 21 -3.39 -8.28 -0.62
CA CYS A 21 -3.00 -8.32 0.80
C CYS A 21 -3.26 -9.68 1.45
N PRO A 22 -2.27 -10.28 2.16
CA PRO A 22 -2.41 -11.61 2.76
C PRO A 22 -3.74 -11.73 3.52
N SER A 23 -4.36 -12.91 3.50
CA SER A 23 -5.73 -13.15 3.96
C SER A 23 -6.04 -12.71 5.40
N GLN A 24 -5.00 -12.54 6.24
CA GLN A 24 -5.11 -12.08 7.63
C GLN A 24 -4.87 -10.57 7.80
N THR A 25 -4.64 -9.84 6.72
CA THR A 25 -4.36 -8.40 6.71
C THR A 25 -5.47 -7.63 6.00
N LYS A 26 -5.64 -6.36 6.35
CA LYS A 26 -6.65 -5.49 5.73
C LYS A 26 -6.01 -4.69 4.61
N THR A 27 -6.53 -4.77 3.40
CA THR A 27 -6.16 -3.82 2.33
C THR A 27 -6.59 -2.41 2.72
N ILE A 28 -5.63 -1.51 2.88
CA ILE A 28 -5.86 -0.07 3.06
C ILE A 28 -5.96 0.60 1.70
N PHE A 29 -5.01 0.32 0.81
CA PHE A 29 -4.93 0.96 -0.49
C PHE A 29 -4.46 -0.02 -1.54
N MET A 30 -5.04 0.02 -2.74
CA MET A 30 -4.55 -0.73 -3.88
C MET A 30 -4.94 -0.03 -5.17
N CYS A 31 -3.98 0.16 -6.08
CA CYS A 31 -4.26 0.61 -7.43
C CYS A 31 -3.26 0.02 -8.43
N THR A 32 -3.65 0.02 -9.70
CA THR A 32 -2.70 -0.16 -10.80
C THR A 32 -2.30 1.21 -11.33
N THR A 33 -1.01 1.43 -11.51
CA THR A 33 -0.43 2.69 -11.98
C THR A 33 -0.55 2.86 -13.49
N THR A 34 -0.29 4.07 -13.97
CA THR A 34 -0.18 4.39 -15.40
C THR A 34 0.88 3.53 -16.12
N ASN A 35 1.92 3.08 -15.40
CA ASN A 35 2.97 2.18 -15.90
C ASN A 35 2.68 0.69 -15.70
N ASN A 36 1.42 0.31 -15.44
CA ASN A 36 0.99 -1.08 -15.22
C ASN A 36 1.68 -1.80 -14.04
N LYS A 37 2.16 -1.04 -13.06
CA LYS A 37 2.62 -1.58 -11.76
C LYS A 37 1.47 -1.53 -10.77
N VAL A 38 1.56 -2.28 -9.69
CA VAL A 38 0.59 -2.30 -8.61
C VAL A 38 1.22 -1.63 -7.40
N ILE A 39 0.49 -0.68 -6.81
CA ILE A 39 0.74 -0.18 -5.47
C ILE A 39 -0.22 -0.91 -4.54
N GLN A 40 0.27 -1.41 -3.43
CA GLN A 40 -0.57 -2.03 -2.41
C GLN A 40 -0.10 -1.64 -1.01
N VAL A 41 -1.07 -1.38 -0.13
CA VAL A 41 -0.87 -1.12 1.28
C VAL A 41 -1.76 -2.03 2.12
N CYS A 42 -1.17 -2.74 3.07
CA CYS A 42 -1.87 -3.66 3.95
C CYS A 42 -1.64 -3.32 5.43
N ASP A 43 -2.68 -3.45 6.25
CA ASP A 43 -2.62 -3.35 7.72
C ASP A 43 -2.69 -4.75 8.33
N ALA A 44 -1.63 -5.17 9.02
CA ALA A 44 -1.57 -6.42 9.78
C ALA A 44 -1.90 -6.23 11.27
N GLY A 45 -2.33 -5.03 11.69
CA GLY A 45 -2.65 -4.67 13.06
C GLY A 45 -1.47 -4.08 13.83
N ASN A 46 -0.29 -4.69 13.76
CA ASN A 46 0.94 -4.18 14.39
C ASN A 46 1.90 -3.52 13.39
N THR A 47 1.78 -3.82 12.11
CA THR A 47 2.60 -3.28 11.01
C THR A 47 1.75 -2.84 9.84
N ILE A 48 2.23 -1.85 9.12
CA ILE A 48 1.75 -1.49 7.78
C ILE A 48 2.81 -1.93 6.77
N SER A 49 2.38 -2.57 5.69
CA SER A 49 3.25 -2.87 4.56
C SER A 49 2.87 -2.04 3.34
N TYR A 50 3.88 -1.68 2.55
CA TYR A 50 3.77 -1.03 1.25
C TYR A 50 4.53 -1.88 0.23
N SER A 51 3.95 -2.07 -0.95
CA SER A 51 4.64 -2.71 -2.07
C SER A 51 4.37 -2.03 -3.40
N PHE A 52 5.38 -2.04 -4.26
CA PHE A 52 5.32 -1.56 -5.64
C PHE A 52 5.97 -2.59 -6.58
N GLY A 53 5.31 -2.96 -7.67
CA GLY A 53 5.88 -3.89 -8.65
C GLY A 53 4.87 -4.40 -9.68
N LYS A 54 5.24 -5.38 -10.50
CA LYS A 54 4.29 -6.03 -11.42
C LYS A 54 3.27 -6.89 -10.64
N ALA A 55 2.04 -6.97 -11.16
CA ALA A 55 1.05 -7.90 -10.62
C ALA A 55 1.55 -9.36 -10.73
N ASN A 56 1.24 -10.18 -9.72
CA ASN A 56 1.59 -11.61 -9.67
C ASN A 56 3.10 -11.90 -9.79
N ALA A 57 3.95 -10.95 -9.42
CA ALA A 57 5.39 -11.11 -9.39
C ALA A 57 5.94 -10.64 -8.04
N THR A 58 7.20 -10.96 -7.76
CA THR A 58 7.91 -10.37 -6.62
C THR A 58 7.91 -8.85 -6.76
N PRO A 59 7.49 -8.08 -5.72
CA PRO A 59 7.54 -6.63 -5.76
C PRO A 59 8.95 -6.12 -6.01
N GLU A 60 9.05 -5.04 -6.79
CA GLU A 60 10.31 -4.31 -7.01
C GLU A 60 10.72 -3.55 -5.74
N LEU A 61 9.74 -3.20 -4.92
CA LEU A 61 9.93 -2.59 -3.62
C LEU A 61 8.89 -3.15 -2.65
N ALA A 62 9.35 -3.57 -1.47
CA ALA A 62 8.52 -4.00 -0.36
C ALA A 62 9.06 -3.39 0.93
N ILE A 63 8.18 -2.73 1.69
CA ILE A 63 8.50 -2.03 2.94
C ILE A 63 7.51 -2.50 3.98
N THR A 64 8.02 -2.84 5.18
CA THR A 64 7.18 -3.15 6.35
C THR A 64 7.61 -2.28 7.50
N VAL A 65 6.66 -1.56 8.08
CA VAL A 65 6.91 -0.57 9.12
C VAL A 65 6.01 -0.85 10.32
N PRO A 66 6.49 -0.71 11.57
CA PRO A 66 5.63 -0.68 12.74
C PRO A 66 4.50 0.35 12.56
N ARG A 67 3.26 -0.07 12.84
CA ARG A 67 2.06 0.75 12.60
C ARG A 67 2.08 2.08 13.34
N ASN A 68 2.71 2.14 14.52
CA ASN A 68 2.88 3.35 15.31
C ASN A 68 3.88 4.38 14.73
N LYS A 69 4.67 4.01 13.71
CA LYS A 69 5.57 4.92 13.00
C LYS A 69 4.92 5.53 11.76
N VAL A 70 3.90 4.89 11.21
CA VAL A 70 3.12 5.41 10.08
C VAL A 70 2.21 6.52 10.55
N THR A 71 2.12 7.60 9.77
CA THR A 71 1.20 8.70 10.05
C THR A 71 0.12 8.84 8.99
N THR A 72 -0.90 9.65 9.27
CA THR A 72 -1.98 9.93 8.32
C THR A 72 -2.36 11.40 8.30
N TYR A 73 -2.79 11.86 7.13
CA TYR A 73 -3.56 13.09 6.96
C TYR A 73 -5.02 12.74 6.73
N GLN A 74 -5.90 13.40 7.48
CA GLN A 74 -7.35 13.26 7.34
C GLN A 74 -7.93 14.64 7.03
N TRP A 75 -8.69 14.76 5.94
CA TRP A 75 -9.33 16.01 5.57
C TRP A 75 -10.23 16.54 6.71
N GLN A 76 -10.14 17.84 6.99
CA GLN A 76 -10.84 18.49 8.12
C GLN A 76 -12.18 19.13 7.73
N GLY A 77 -12.72 18.82 6.55
CA GLY A 77 -14.02 19.33 6.10
C GLY A 77 -14.02 20.69 5.39
N ILE A 78 -12.85 21.33 5.22
CA ILE A 78 -12.73 22.67 4.61
C ILE A 78 -11.89 22.61 3.32
N GLY A 79 -12.30 23.40 2.32
CA GLY A 79 -11.57 23.57 1.05
C GLY A 79 -12.19 22.81 -0.12
N ARG A 80 -11.67 23.04 -1.33
CA ARG A 80 -12.16 22.42 -2.58
C ARG A 80 -11.80 20.95 -2.71
N TYR A 81 -10.61 20.57 -2.24
CA TYR A 81 -10.07 19.22 -2.39
C TYR A 81 -10.23 18.44 -1.08
N GLU A 82 -10.89 17.28 -1.15
CA GLU A 82 -10.95 16.33 -0.05
C GLU A 82 -9.74 15.40 -0.13
N ASN A 83 -8.71 15.70 0.66
CA ASN A 83 -7.43 14.99 0.61
C ASN A 83 -7.26 14.04 1.79
N TYR A 84 -6.84 12.82 1.51
CA TYR A 84 -6.46 11.85 2.53
C TYR A 84 -5.12 11.23 2.17
N ALA A 85 -4.33 10.88 3.19
CA ALA A 85 -3.05 10.25 2.96
C ALA A 85 -2.55 9.41 4.12
N ILE A 86 -1.61 8.52 3.82
CA ILE A 86 -0.77 7.82 4.79
C ILE A 86 0.71 8.00 4.43
N ASN A 87 1.55 8.21 5.42
CA ASN A 87 3.00 8.37 5.26
C ASN A 87 3.70 7.13 5.80
N ILE A 88 4.34 6.39 4.92
CA ILE A 88 5.04 5.15 5.25
C ILE A 88 6.54 5.44 5.20
N PRO A 89 7.23 5.55 6.36
CA PRO A 89 8.64 5.90 6.39
C PRO A 89 9.54 4.70 6.08
N ASN A 90 10.64 4.95 5.37
CA ASN A 90 11.74 4.02 5.17
C ASN A 90 13.08 4.78 5.25
N GLY A 91 13.67 4.80 6.44
CA GLY A 91 14.81 5.68 6.73
C GLY A 91 14.42 7.16 6.61
N LYS A 92 15.12 7.91 5.74
CA LYS A 92 14.84 9.33 5.45
C LYS A 92 13.81 9.53 4.34
N THR A 93 13.36 8.45 3.70
CA THR A 93 12.41 8.49 2.59
C THR A 93 10.99 8.26 3.10
N ILE A 94 10.03 9.07 2.64
CA ILE A 94 8.61 8.92 2.94
C ILE A 94 7.89 8.52 1.66
N TYR A 95 7.09 7.46 1.76
CA TYR A 95 6.14 7.04 0.73
C TYR A 95 4.76 7.51 1.16
N ARG A 96 4.33 8.65 0.62
CA ARG A 96 3.03 9.25 0.89
C ARG A 96 2.02 8.69 -0.10
N VAL A 97 1.23 7.72 0.34
CA VAL A 97 0.09 7.22 -0.44
C VAL A 97 -1.06 8.18 -0.23
N ASN A 98 -1.58 8.77 -1.29
CA ASN A 98 -2.57 9.83 -1.22
C ASN A 98 -3.75 9.59 -2.16
N GLU A 99 -4.87 10.20 -1.80
CA GLU A 99 -6.04 10.36 -2.65
C GLU A 99 -6.62 11.77 -2.47
N SER A 100 -7.22 12.28 -3.54
CA SER A 100 -7.85 13.60 -3.58
C SER A 100 -9.10 13.56 -4.44
N LEU A 101 -10.19 14.10 -3.91
CA LEU A 101 -11.39 14.41 -4.68
C LEU A 101 -11.54 15.93 -4.81
N ASP A 102 -11.54 16.42 -6.05
CA ASP A 102 -11.96 17.79 -6.35
C ASP A 102 -13.50 17.87 -6.33
N LYS A 103 -14.07 18.53 -5.34
CA LYS A 103 -15.53 18.62 -5.18
C LYS A 103 -16.24 19.40 -6.30
N MET A 104 -15.52 20.22 -7.05
CA MET A 104 -16.10 21.03 -8.13
C MET A 104 -16.15 20.26 -9.44
N SER A 105 -15.02 19.68 -9.85
CA SER A 105 -14.91 18.91 -11.10
C SER A 105 -15.30 17.43 -10.93
N GLN A 106 -15.46 16.97 -9.69
CA GLN A 106 -15.60 15.55 -9.32
C GLN A 106 -14.41 14.70 -9.78
N GLN A 107 -13.26 15.33 -10.03
CA GLN A 107 -12.04 14.62 -10.42
C GLN A 107 -11.44 13.93 -9.20
N TYR A 108 -11.29 12.62 -9.30
CA TYR A 108 -10.59 11.80 -8.31
C TYR A 108 -9.18 11.48 -8.78
N THR A 109 -8.19 11.71 -7.92
CA THR A 109 -6.78 11.36 -8.14
C THR A 109 -6.27 10.56 -6.97
N ALA A 110 -5.34 9.65 -7.23
CA ALA A 110 -4.66 8.88 -6.21
C ALA A 110 -3.29 8.44 -6.70
N GLY A 111 -2.38 8.19 -5.77
CA GLY A 111 -1.04 7.79 -6.11
C GLY A 111 -0.11 7.72 -4.93
N VAL A 112 1.19 7.77 -5.23
CA VAL A 112 2.27 7.81 -4.25
C VAL A 112 3.23 8.92 -4.60
N GLU A 113 3.45 9.81 -3.65
CA GLU A 113 4.56 10.74 -3.67
C GLU A 113 5.70 10.14 -2.84
N VAL A 114 6.90 10.14 -3.39
CA VAL A 114 8.11 9.68 -2.70
C VAL A 114 8.98 10.90 -2.43
N SER A 115 9.27 11.18 -1.17
CA SER A 115 10.12 12.31 -0.77
C SER A 115 11.27 11.86 0.11
N ASN A 116 12.36 12.63 0.14
CA ASN A 116 13.48 12.44 1.06
C ASN A 116 13.92 13.80 1.61
N ASN A 117 13.87 13.97 2.93
CA ASN A 117 14.04 15.27 3.61
C ASN A 117 13.23 16.38 2.91
N ASP A 118 11.93 16.15 2.74
CA ASP A 118 10.96 17.08 2.12
C ASP A 118 11.19 17.40 0.64
N LYS A 119 12.24 16.86 0.01
CA LYS A 119 12.45 16.93 -1.43
C LYS A 119 11.65 15.81 -2.12
N LEU A 120 10.70 16.19 -2.97
CA LEU A 120 10.01 15.25 -3.86
C LEU A 120 11.01 14.58 -4.81
N LEU A 121 11.03 13.24 -4.81
CA LEU A 121 11.87 12.40 -5.66
C LEU A 121 11.09 11.81 -6.83
N ALA A 122 9.83 11.43 -6.60
CA ALA A 122 8.98 10.82 -7.62
C ALA A 122 7.50 10.97 -7.27
N THR A 123 6.67 10.99 -8.31
CA THR A 123 5.22 10.84 -8.21
C THR A 123 4.81 9.65 -9.07
N VAL A 124 4.02 8.75 -8.50
CA VAL A 124 3.49 7.57 -9.18
C VAL A 124 1.97 7.63 -9.13
N GLU A 125 1.36 7.89 -10.28
CA GLU A 125 -0.09 8.04 -10.38
C GLU A 125 -0.79 6.70 -10.59
N CYS A 126 -1.94 6.54 -9.95
CA CYS A 126 -2.88 5.48 -10.27
C CYS A 126 -3.52 5.75 -11.63
N ALA A 127 -3.72 4.71 -12.43
CA ALA A 127 -4.42 4.82 -13.70
C ALA A 127 -5.92 5.10 -13.46
N ALA A 128 -6.41 6.25 -13.92
CA ALA A 128 -7.80 6.69 -13.69
C ALA A 128 -8.87 5.74 -14.27
N ASN A 129 -8.52 4.95 -15.29
CA ASN A 129 -9.41 3.97 -15.92
C ASN A 129 -9.38 2.58 -15.25
N LYS A 130 -8.70 2.43 -14.10
CA LYS A 130 -8.61 1.17 -13.37
C LYS A 130 -9.21 1.30 -11.98
N LYS A 131 -9.63 0.17 -11.42
CA LYS A 131 -10.18 0.13 -10.06
C LYS A 131 -9.14 0.59 -9.05
N ILE A 132 -9.53 1.54 -8.21
CA ILE A 132 -8.80 1.98 -7.03
C ILE A 132 -9.57 1.49 -5.81
N THR A 133 -8.87 0.86 -4.86
CA THR A 133 -9.42 0.50 -3.55
C THR A 133 -8.75 1.38 -2.53
N SER A 134 -9.51 2.20 -1.80
CA SER A 134 -9.00 3.03 -0.71
C SER A 134 -9.86 2.89 0.54
N LYS A 135 -9.19 2.80 1.69
CA LYS A 135 -9.73 2.87 3.05
C LYS A 135 -8.86 3.81 3.89
N ILE A 136 -8.29 4.82 3.25
CA ILE A 136 -7.45 5.83 3.93
C ILE A 136 -8.33 6.77 4.76
N GLN A 137 -9.49 7.15 4.23
CA GLN A 137 -10.47 7.93 4.98
C GLN A 137 -10.89 7.22 6.28
N GLY A 138 -10.79 7.92 7.40
CA GLY A 138 -11.15 7.43 8.72
C GLY A 138 -10.17 6.43 9.34
N ILE A 139 -9.02 6.18 8.71
CA ILE A 139 -8.02 5.26 9.26
C ILE A 139 -7.45 5.78 10.59
N LYS A 140 -7.40 4.92 11.61
CA LYS A 140 -6.87 5.27 12.93
C LYS A 140 -5.35 5.08 12.98
N LEU A 141 -4.60 6.05 12.47
CA LEU A 141 -3.14 6.13 12.58
C LEU A 141 -2.75 7.41 13.35
N ARG A 142 -1.48 7.53 13.71
CA ARG A 142 -0.95 8.78 14.29
C ARG A 142 -1.13 9.92 13.26
N PRO A 143 -1.63 11.11 13.63
CA PRO A 143 -1.65 12.24 12.70
C PRO A 143 -0.25 12.63 12.24
N GLU A 144 -0.11 13.13 11.02
CA GLU A 144 1.11 13.88 10.64
C GLU A 144 1.19 15.19 11.47
N MET A 145 2.41 15.60 11.81
CA MET A 145 2.68 16.82 12.59
C MET A 145 2.94 17.99 11.64
#